data_AF-F3GP30-F1
#
_entry.id   AF-F3GP30-F1
#
_cell.length_a   1.000
_cell.length_b   1.000
_cell.length_c   1.000
_cell.angle_alpha   90.00
_cell.angle_beta   90.00
_cell.angle_gamma   90.00
#
_symmetry.space_group_name_H-M   'P 1'
#
loop_
_entity.id
_entity.type
_entity.pdbx_description
1 polymer ?
#
loop_
_entity_poly.entity_id
_entity_poly.type
_entity_poly.pdbx_seq_one_letter_code
_entity_poly.pdbx_strand_id
1 'polypeptide(L)' 'NDDARQDYAYDDGDRLLSIERKPTDTGRKLGVTAEKLEFAYDLLGRLITETTPQGALAYDYDPLSNLTTLNLPT' A
#
# COMPACT_ATOMS: atom_id res chain seq x y z
N ASN A 1 5.03 -19.83 -2.01
CA ASN A 1 3.62 -20.08 -2.34
C ASN A 1 3.55 -20.34 -3.83
N ASP A 2 2.78 -21.33 -4.30
CA ASP A 2 2.74 -21.68 -5.74
C ASP A 2 1.75 -20.81 -6.51
N ASP A 3 0.86 -20.10 -5.84
CA ASP A 3 -0.16 -19.24 -6.43
C ASP A 3 0.36 -17.83 -6.84
N ALA A 4 1.28 -17.26 -6.07
CA ALA A 4 1.76 -15.90 -6.24
C ALA A 4 3.06 -15.63 -5.46
N ARG A 5 3.75 -14.58 -5.88
CA ARG A 5 4.84 -13.92 -5.16
C ARG A 5 4.41 -12.50 -4.76
N GLN A 6 4.92 -12.01 -3.64
CA GLN A 6 4.83 -10.59 -3.29
C GLN A 6 6.20 -9.94 -3.49
N ASP A 7 6.20 -8.77 -4.14
CA ASP A 7 7.34 -7.88 -4.21
C ASP A 7 7.11 -6.70 -3.29
N TYR A 8 8.13 -6.37 -2.49
CA TYR A 8 8.11 -5.24 -1.57
C TYR A 8 9.12 -4.21 -2.03
N ALA A 9 8.74 -2.94 -2.02
CA ALA A 9 9.64 -1.81 -2.23
C ALA A 9 9.72 -0.97 -0.96
N TYR A 10 10.91 -0.47 -0.65
CA TYR A 10 11.17 0.35 0.53
C TYR A 10 11.90 1.64 0.11
N ASP A 11 11.77 2.68 0.92
CA ASP A 11 12.64 3.85 0.84
C ASP A 11 13.95 3.64 1.62
N ASP A 12 14.84 4.64 1.56
CA ASP A 12 16.15 4.60 2.25
C ASP A 12 16.02 4.54 3.79
N GLY A 13 14.83 4.78 4.34
CA GLY A 13 14.53 4.70 5.78
C GLY A 13 13.85 3.38 6.18
N ASP A 14 13.91 2.35 5.33
CA ASP A 14 13.23 1.06 5.51
C ASP A 14 11.70 1.15 5.64
N ARG A 15 11.08 2.26 5.19
CA ARG A 15 9.62 2.38 5.17
C ARG A 15 9.07 1.78 3.89
N LEU A 16 7.97 1.04 4.01
CA LEU A 16 7.35 0.30 2.91
C LEU A 16 6.67 1.24 1.92
N LEU A 17 7.13 1.27 0.66
CA LEU A 17 6.53 2.09 -0.41
C LEU A 17 5.47 1.36 -1.22
N SER A 18 5.65 0.06 -1.47
CA SER A 18 4.63 -0.72 -2.18
C SER A 18 4.70 -2.21 -1.89
N ILE A 19 3.54 -2.85 -2.05
CA ILE A 19 3.39 -4.31 -2.10
C ILE A 19 2.77 -4.63 -3.46
N GLU A 20 3.41 -5.50 -4.23
CA GLU A 20 2.87 -5.98 -5.50
C GLU A 20 2.69 -7.50 -5.47
N ARG A 21 1.45 -7.97 -5.55
CA ARG A 21 1.14 -9.38 -5.78
C ARG A 21 1.31 -9.70 -7.26
N LYS A 22 2.20 -10.63 -7.57
CA LYS A 22 2.43 -11.19 -8.90
C LYS A 22 1.95 -12.64 -8.94
N PRO A 23 0.79 -12.93 -9.56
CA PRO A 23 0.31 -14.30 -9.66
C PRO A 23 1.22 -15.13 -10.57
N THR A 24 1.42 -16.39 -10.20
CA THR A 24 2.06 -17.39 -11.07
C THR A 24 1.06 -17.87 -12.14
N ASP A 25 1.51 -18.68 -13.09
CA ASP A 25 0.60 -19.31 -14.05
C ASP A 25 -0.44 -20.22 -13.37
N THR A 26 -0.04 -20.93 -12.31
CA THR A 26 -0.97 -21.72 -11.48
C THR A 26 -1.99 -20.81 -10.80
N GLY A 27 -1.54 -19.72 -10.16
CA GLY A 27 -2.44 -18.78 -9.48
C GLY A 27 -3.44 -18.12 -10.41
N ARG A 28 -3.03 -17.72 -11.62
CA ARG A 28 -3.95 -17.15 -12.62
C ARG A 28 -5.06 -18.13 -12.99
N LYS A 29 -4.76 -19.43 -13.12
CA LYS A 29 -5.77 -20.47 -13.39
C LYS A 29 -6.74 -20.67 -12.23
N LEU A 30 -6.33 -20.34 -11.01
CA LEU A 30 -7.15 -20.38 -9.79
C LEU A 30 -7.90 -19.05 -9.55
N GLY A 31 -7.78 -18.07 -10.44
CA GLY A 31 -8.44 -16.76 -10.31
C GLY A 31 -7.67 -15.72 -9.51
N VAL A 32 -6.41 -15.99 -9.13
CA VAL A 32 -5.56 -15.00 -8.46
C VAL A 32 -5.17 -13.91 -9.45
N THR A 33 -5.49 -12.66 -9.12
CA THR A 33 -5.17 -11.47 -9.91
C THR A 33 -3.94 -10.75 -9.37
N ALA A 34 -3.28 -9.98 -10.23
CA ALA A 34 -2.28 -9.02 -9.77
C ALA A 34 -2.96 -7.92 -8.95
N GLU A 35 -2.23 -7.39 -7.97
CA GLU A 35 -2.69 -6.31 -7.10
C GLU A 35 -1.48 -5.51 -6.64
N LYS A 36 -1.64 -4.19 -6.54
CA LYS A 36 -0.59 -3.29 -6.07
C LYS A 36 -1.17 -2.36 -5.01
N LEU A 37 -0.45 -2.25 -3.90
CA LEU A 37 -0.69 -1.29 -2.83
C LEU A 37 0.47 -0.31 -2.82
N GLU A 38 0.17 0.97 -2.67
CA GLU A 38 1.18 2.04 -2.60
C GLU A 38 0.98 2.89 -1.35
N PHE A 39 2.08 3.27 -0.72
CA PHE A 39 2.09 4.01 0.53
C PHE A 39 2.93 5.27 0.37
N ALA A 40 2.44 6.39 0.90
CA ALA A 40 3.17 7.66 0.93
C ALA A 40 3.32 8.16 2.37
N TYR A 41 4.46 8.75 2.66
CA TYR A 41 4.80 9.25 3.99
C TYR A 41 5.15 10.74 3.94
N ASP A 42 4.85 11.45 5.02
CA ASP A 42 5.36 12.80 5.22
C ASP A 42 6.83 12.80 5.67
N LEU A 43 7.39 14.01 5.84
CA LEU A 43 8.76 14.23 6.30
C LEU A 43 9.03 13.70 7.72
N LEU A 44 7.97 13.50 8.54
CA LEU A 44 8.06 12.92 9.87
C LEU A 44 7.93 11.39 9.86
N GLY A 45 7.68 10.80 8.69
CA GLY A 45 7.48 9.37 8.51
C GLY A 45 6.13 8.84 8.90
N ARG A 46 5.12 9.71 8.94
CA ARG A 46 3.73 9.32 9.15
C ARG A 46 3.10 8.98 7.81
N LEU A 47 2.33 7.90 7.75
CA LEU A 47 1.63 7.46 6.55
C LEU A 47 0.53 8.48 6.21
N ILE A 48 0.62 9.15 5.06
CA ILE A 48 -0.36 10.14 4.62
C ILE A 48 -1.28 9.63 3.52
N THR A 49 -0.92 8.54 2.84
CA THR A 49 -1.75 7.95 1.78
C THR A 49 -1.53 6.45 1.69
N GLU A 50 -2.62 5.70 1.55
CA GLU A 50 -2.64 4.30 1.13
C GLU A 50 -3.48 4.20 -0.13
N THR A 51 -2.88 3.77 -1.25
CA THR A 51 -3.55 3.61 -2.53
C THR A 51 -3.73 2.14 -2.85
N THR A 52 -4.98 1.73 -3.07
CA THR A 52 -5.36 0.39 -3.52
C THR A 52 -6.05 0.47 -4.89
N PRO A 53 -6.29 -0.66 -5.57
CA PRO A 53 -7.09 -0.66 -6.79
C PRO A 53 -8.52 -0.15 -6.61
N GLN A 54 -9.03 -0.12 -5.36
CA GLN A 54 -10.37 0.35 -5.03
C GLN A 54 -10.41 1.85 -4.70
N GLY A 55 -9.25 2.51 -4.64
CA GLY A 55 -9.13 3.95 -4.37
C GLY A 55 -8.04 4.26 -3.36
N ALA A 56 -7.90 5.55 -3.02
CA ALA A 56 -6.91 6.02 -2.06
C ALA A 56 -7.56 6.46 -0.74
N LEU A 57 -6.99 6.00 0.37
CA LEU A 57 -7.21 6.53 1.70
C LEU A 57 -6.18 7.64 1.96
N ALA A 58 -6.60 8.77 2.53
CA ALA A 58 -5.68 9.82 2.95
C ALA A 58 -5.82 10.14 4.44
N TYR A 59 -4.69 10.41 5.08
CA TYR A 59 -4.57 10.61 6.52
C TYR A 59 -3.94 11.96 6.81
N ASP A 60 -4.63 12.76 7.63
CA ASP A 60 -4.11 14.04 8.12
C ASP A 60 -3.82 13.96 9.61
N TYR A 61 -2.74 14.62 10.03
CA TYR A 61 -2.27 14.60 11.40
C TYR A 61 -2.04 16.02 11.93
N ASP A 62 -2.28 16.21 13.23
CA ASP A 62 -1.84 17.41 13.93
C ASP A 62 -0.32 17.40 14.20
N PRO A 63 0.28 18.50 14.70
CA PRO A 63 1.69 18.56 15.04
C PRO A 63 2.14 17.60 16.17
N LEU A 64 1.20 17.11 16.98
CA LEU A 64 1.46 16.12 18.03
C LEU A 64 1.33 14.68 17.50
N SER A 65 1.13 14.51 16.19
CA SER A 65 0.96 13.24 15.49
C SER A 65 -0.31 12.48 15.84
N ASN A 66 -1.35 13.18 16.29
CA ASN A 66 -2.68 12.60 16.38
C ASN A 66 -3.35 12.63 15.00
N LEU A 67 -3.99 11.53 14.60
CA LEU A 67 -4.80 11.48 13.39
C LEU A 67 -6.02 12.40 13.54
N THR A 68 -6.15 13.41 12.69
CA THR A 68 -7.26 14.36 12.69
C THR A 68 -8.30 14.04 11.64
N THR A 69 -7.93 13.41 10.54
CA THR A 69 -8.86 13.13 9.42
C THR A 69 -8.47 11.84 8.71
N LEU A 70 -9.49 11.04 8.36
CA LEU A 70 -9.39 9.91 7.44
C LEU A 70 -10.34 10.19 6.27
N ASN A 71 -9.77 10.40 5.08
CA ASN A 71 -10.53 10.61 3.86
C ASN A 71 -10.64 9.27 3.12
N LEU A 72 -11.88 8.83 2.87
CA LEU A 72 -12.19 7.61 2.13
C LEU A 72 -12.27 7.90 0.63
N PRO A 73 -11.95 6.92 -0.24
CA PRO A 73 -12.18 7.06 -1.67
C PRO A 73 -13.67 7.24 -1.97
N THR A 74 -13.99 8.12 -2.91
CA THR A 74 -15.35 8.43 -3.38
C THR A 74 -15.84 7.46 -4.45
#